data_AF-A0A0K1EPV1-F1
#
_entry.id   AF-A0A0K1EPV1-F1
#
_cell.length_a   1.000
_cell.length_b   1.000
_cell.length_c   1.000
_cell.angle_alpha   90.00
_cell.angle_beta   90.00
_cell.angle_gamma   90.00
#
_symmetry.space_group_name_H-M   'P 1'
#
loop_
_entity.id
_entity.type
_entity.pdbx_description
1 polymer ?
#
loop_
_entity_poly.entity_id
_entity_poly.type
_entity_poly.pdbx_seq_one_letter_code
_entity_poly.pdbx_strand_id
1 'polypeptide(L)'
;MSVERRLLHRGAERYHLVERGAARGGERIHFASHHEASAFLSGFLLQTGNVDVLQAAAEDVRGGAPWSARGRLDDDPWAPLADALVSGSIELIQIVDHPVSPCEVRTTGTLTLSEVSWGETAGIYPSNKNLYSPAKWEQEKLCSLLRARAAVDDVAKRNSHVRKAKPSTGNIDQMLKPYHCIENFPDLEAEIDERVQWFYLSSEADKPETHPGAMQRMEIARSYGPFHNVGGGDVAKGDVWLHFYRLAPKG
;
A
#
# COMPACT_ATOMS: atom_id res chain seq x y z
N MET A 1 -6.92 -20.87 13.13
CA MET A 1 -5.93 -20.34 12.16
C MET A 1 -6.40 -18.95 11.78
N SER A 2 -5.53 -17.95 11.83
CA SER A 2 -5.90 -16.58 11.48
C SER A 2 -6.20 -16.52 9.99
N VAL A 3 -7.46 -16.29 9.62
CA VAL A 3 -7.87 -16.11 8.23
C VAL A 3 -7.20 -14.85 7.72
N GLU A 4 -6.29 -15.01 6.76
CA GLU A 4 -5.69 -13.90 6.05
C GLU A 4 -6.81 -13.13 5.34
N ARG A 5 -7.04 -11.89 5.75
CA ARG A 5 -8.20 -11.10 5.33
C ARG A 5 -7.91 -10.55 3.94
N ARG A 6 -8.75 -10.90 2.97
CA ARG A 6 -8.62 -10.55 1.56
C ARG A 6 -9.27 -9.18 1.29
N LEU A 7 -8.58 -8.32 0.55
CA LEU A 7 -8.97 -6.91 0.34
C LEU A 7 -9.27 -6.59 -1.12
N LEU A 8 -10.44 -6.02 -1.37
CA LEU A 8 -10.94 -5.63 -2.68
C LEU A 8 -11.10 -4.10 -2.77
N HIS A 9 -10.75 -3.53 -3.92
CA HIS A 9 -10.78 -2.07 -4.14
C HIS A 9 -11.66 -1.70 -5.34
N ARG A 10 -12.60 -0.77 -5.16
CA ARG A 10 -13.39 -0.22 -6.27
C ARG A 10 -13.45 1.30 -6.15
N GLY A 11 -12.64 1.99 -6.96
CA GLY A 11 -12.53 3.45 -6.85
C GLY A 11 -12.06 3.87 -5.45
N ALA A 12 -12.88 4.68 -4.75
CA ALA A 12 -12.62 5.13 -3.38
C ALA A 12 -13.13 4.15 -2.30
N GLU A 13 -13.79 3.06 -2.70
CA GLU A 13 -14.41 2.12 -1.79
C GLU A 13 -13.49 0.92 -1.54
N ARG A 14 -13.49 0.46 -0.29
CA ARG A 14 -12.74 -0.69 0.17
C ARG A 14 -13.69 -1.76 0.66
N TYR A 15 -13.44 -3.00 0.26
CA TYR A 15 -14.25 -4.14 0.65
C TYR A 15 -13.39 -5.27 1.20
N HIS A 16 -13.82 -5.89 2.30
CA HIS A 16 -13.17 -7.08 2.85
C HIS A 16 -14.03 -8.30 2.61
N LEU A 17 -13.43 -9.36 2.07
CA LEU A 17 -14.00 -10.70 2.12
C LEU A 17 -13.63 -11.30 3.48
N VAL A 18 -14.64 -11.66 4.27
CA VAL A 18 -14.45 -12.21 5.61
C VAL A 18 -15.36 -13.42 5.83
N GLU A 19 -15.00 -14.27 6.78
CA GLU A 19 -15.91 -15.30 7.26
C GLU A 19 -17.15 -14.67 7.90
N ARG A 20 -18.27 -15.38 7.79
CA ARG A 20 -19.52 -14.96 8.40
C ARG A 20 -19.39 -14.68 9.89
N GLY A 21 -19.86 -13.50 10.32
CA GLY A 21 -19.87 -13.12 11.73
C GLY A 21 -18.52 -12.62 12.25
N ALA A 22 -17.52 -12.43 11.39
CA ALA A 22 -16.26 -11.81 11.77
C ALA A 22 -16.49 -10.40 12.35
N ALA A 23 -15.85 -10.10 13.48
CA ALA A 23 -15.89 -8.79 14.12
C ALA A 23 -15.04 -7.79 13.32
N ARG A 24 -15.65 -7.15 12.33
CA ARG A 24 -15.08 -6.11 11.46
C ARG A 24 -16.04 -4.93 11.39
N GLY A 25 -15.50 -3.72 11.51
CA GLY A 25 -16.25 -2.48 11.30
C GLY A 25 -16.52 -2.26 9.81
N GLY A 26 -17.70 -1.73 9.48
CA GLY A 26 -18.18 -1.49 8.12
C GLY A 26 -19.60 -2.00 7.89
N GLU A 27 -20.12 -1.75 6.70
CA GLU A 27 -21.42 -2.22 6.24
C GLU A 27 -21.28 -3.61 5.60
N ARG A 28 -22.09 -4.58 6.05
CA ARG A 28 -22.15 -5.90 5.42
C ARG A 28 -23.01 -5.83 4.17
N ILE A 29 -22.45 -6.24 3.05
CA ILE A 29 -23.13 -6.27 1.77
C ILE A 29 -23.78 -7.63 1.59
N HIS A 30 -25.07 -7.61 1.27
CA HIS A 30 -25.87 -8.77 1.01
C HIS A 30 -26.28 -8.80 -0.45
N PHE A 31 -26.24 -9.98 -1.06
CA PHE A 31 -26.66 -10.20 -2.44
C PHE A 31 -27.89 -11.09 -2.43
N ALA A 32 -28.98 -10.66 -3.09
CA ALA A 32 -30.23 -11.41 -3.11
C ALA A 32 -30.20 -12.57 -4.13
N SER A 33 -29.27 -12.50 -5.10
CA SER A 33 -29.13 -13.52 -6.13
C SER A 33 -27.68 -13.70 -6.57
N HIS A 34 -27.41 -14.86 -7.16
CA HIS A 34 -26.13 -15.13 -7.82
C HIS A 34 -25.81 -14.10 -8.89
N HIS A 35 -26.82 -13.64 -9.66
CA HIS A 35 -26.61 -12.66 -10.72
C HIS A 35 -26.08 -11.33 -10.18
N GLU A 36 -26.64 -10.84 -9.06
CA GLU A 36 -26.17 -9.61 -8.40
C GLU A 36 -24.75 -9.76 -7.88
N ALA A 37 -24.44 -10.90 -7.24
CA ALA A 37 -23.10 -11.19 -6.75
C ALA A 37 -22.07 -11.28 -7.89
N SER A 38 -22.37 -12.00 -8.98
CA SER A 38 -21.49 -12.08 -10.16
C SER A 38 -21.28 -10.72 -10.83
N ALA A 39 -22.34 -9.91 -10.98
CA ALA A 39 -22.23 -8.57 -11.54
C ALA A 39 -21.36 -7.66 -10.68
N PHE A 40 -21.51 -7.75 -9.36
CA PHE A 40 -20.66 -7.05 -8.41
C PHE A 40 -19.20 -7.46 -8.54
N LEU A 41 -18.89 -8.77 -8.46
CA LEU A 41 -17.54 -9.32 -8.58
C LEU A 41 -16.88 -8.93 -9.91
N SER A 42 -17.64 -8.96 -11.00
CA SER A 42 -17.18 -8.52 -12.32
C SER A 42 -16.73 -7.06 -12.34
N GLY A 43 -17.40 -6.20 -11.57
CA GLY A 43 -16.99 -4.80 -11.40
C GLY A 43 -15.62 -4.64 -10.72
N PHE A 44 -15.23 -5.57 -9.84
CA PHE A 44 -13.91 -5.56 -9.18
C PHE A 44 -12.79 -6.04 -10.08
N LEU A 45 -13.06 -6.95 -11.03
CA LEU A 45 -12.06 -7.45 -11.99
C LEU A 45 -11.44 -6.33 -12.84
N LEU A 46 -12.17 -5.23 -13.03
CA LEU A 46 -11.71 -4.10 -13.82
C LEU A 46 -10.62 -3.27 -13.11
N GLN A 47 -10.35 -3.53 -11.83
CA GLN A 47 -9.35 -2.80 -11.04
C GLN A 47 -8.12 -3.67 -10.77
N THR A 48 -6.95 -3.07 -10.93
CA THR A 48 -5.65 -3.73 -10.71
C THR A 48 -5.54 -4.27 -9.29
N GLY A 49 -5.06 -5.51 -9.14
CA GLY A 49 -4.81 -6.15 -7.84
C GLY A 49 -5.98 -6.96 -7.30
N ASN A 50 -7.22 -6.70 -7.72
CA ASN A 50 -8.37 -7.47 -7.26
C ASN A 50 -8.45 -8.87 -7.86
N VAL A 51 -7.94 -9.08 -9.08
CA VAL A 51 -7.99 -10.39 -9.74
C VAL A 51 -7.29 -11.46 -8.91
N ASP A 52 -6.09 -11.17 -8.40
CA ASP A 52 -5.31 -12.11 -7.57
C ASP A 52 -6.06 -12.42 -6.26
N VAL A 53 -6.68 -11.39 -5.66
CA VAL A 53 -7.46 -11.52 -4.41
C VAL A 53 -8.70 -12.38 -4.62
N LEU A 54 -9.46 -12.12 -5.70
CA LEU A 54 -10.66 -12.87 -6.06
C LEU A 54 -10.32 -14.32 -6.43
N GLN A 55 -9.24 -14.54 -7.18
CA GLN A 55 -8.82 -15.87 -7.60
C GLN A 55 -8.51 -16.74 -6.38
N ALA A 56 -7.66 -16.24 -5.50
CA ALA A 56 -7.32 -17.00 -4.32
C ALA A 56 -8.55 -17.16 -3.37
N ALA A 57 -9.52 -16.24 -3.38
CA ALA A 57 -10.76 -16.39 -2.60
C ALA A 57 -11.65 -17.50 -3.16
N ALA A 58 -11.75 -17.57 -4.49
CA ALA A 58 -12.48 -18.64 -5.17
C ALA A 58 -11.82 -20.01 -4.93
N GLU A 59 -10.49 -20.07 -4.88
CA GLU A 59 -9.74 -21.28 -4.53
C GLU A 59 -10.02 -21.73 -3.10
N ASP A 60 -10.02 -20.81 -2.12
CA ASP A 60 -10.36 -21.12 -0.72
C ASP A 60 -11.76 -21.71 -0.58
N VAL A 61 -12.77 -21.07 -1.19
CA VAL A 61 -14.16 -21.51 -1.14
C VAL A 61 -14.32 -22.91 -1.74
N ARG A 62 -13.57 -23.23 -2.80
CA ARG A 62 -13.59 -24.54 -3.45
C ARG A 62 -12.78 -25.61 -2.71
N GLY A 63 -12.13 -25.27 -1.60
CA GLY A 63 -11.29 -26.19 -0.83
C GLY A 63 -9.91 -26.45 -1.45
N GLY A 64 -9.35 -25.47 -2.18
CA GLY A 64 -7.95 -25.49 -2.65
C GLY A 64 -7.67 -26.35 -3.89
N ALA A 65 -8.69 -26.75 -4.65
CA ALA A 65 -8.49 -27.50 -5.89
C ALA A 65 -7.90 -26.60 -7.01
N PRO A 66 -6.76 -26.96 -7.64
CA PRO A 66 -6.16 -26.18 -8.70
C PRO A 66 -7.09 -26.04 -9.91
N TRP A 67 -7.05 -24.89 -10.56
CA TRP A 67 -7.71 -24.67 -11.85
C TRP A 67 -7.06 -25.57 -12.92
N SER A 68 -7.60 -26.78 -13.11
CA SER A 68 -7.32 -27.52 -14.34
C SER A 68 -8.16 -26.92 -15.45
N ALA A 69 -7.49 -26.29 -16.42
CA ALA A 69 -8.07 -25.66 -17.60
C ALA A 69 -8.69 -26.69 -18.58
N ARG A 70 -9.66 -27.48 -18.12
CA ARG A 70 -10.46 -28.36 -18.98
C ARG A 70 -11.94 -28.29 -18.61
N GLY A 71 -12.64 -27.45 -19.33
CA GLY A 71 -13.96 -27.82 -19.86
C GLY A 71 -15.17 -27.07 -19.34
N ARG A 72 -15.30 -25.78 -19.71
CA ARG A 72 -16.41 -25.19 -20.49
C ARG A 72 -16.22 -23.67 -20.53
N LEU A 73 -16.45 -23.07 -21.69
CA LEU A 73 -16.39 -21.62 -21.92
C LEU A 73 -17.60 -20.87 -21.31
N ASP A 74 -18.52 -21.60 -20.65
CA ASP A 74 -19.78 -21.08 -20.11
C ASP A 74 -19.83 -21.07 -18.57
N ASP A 75 -18.78 -21.55 -17.87
CA ASP A 75 -18.75 -21.54 -16.41
C ASP A 75 -18.06 -20.27 -15.92
N ASP A 76 -18.85 -19.32 -15.39
CA ASP A 76 -18.35 -18.13 -14.70
C ASP A 76 -17.31 -18.56 -13.64
N PRO A 77 -16.01 -18.23 -13.79
CA PRO A 77 -14.97 -18.69 -12.87
C PRO A 77 -15.22 -18.20 -11.44
N TRP A 78 -16.03 -17.15 -11.28
CA TRP A 78 -16.41 -16.54 -10.02
C TRP A 78 -17.68 -17.12 -9.41
N ALA A 79 -18.38 -18.04 -10.09
CA ALA A 79 -19.65 -18.61 -9.63
C ALA A 79 -19.57 -19.17 -8.19
N PRO A 80 -18.53 -19.92 -7.78
CA PRO A 80 -18.45 -20.40 -6.41
C PRO A 80 -18.26 -19.30 -5.37
N LEU A 81 -17.60 -18.19 -5.74
CA LEU A 81 -17.48 -17.03 -4.86
C LEU A 81 -18.82 -16.28 -4.78
N ALA A 82 -19.56 -16.18 -5.89
CA ALA A 82 -20.91 -15.63 -5.91
C ALA A 82 -21.87 -16.46 -5.05
N ASP A 83 -21.84 -17.79 -5.17
CA ASP A 83 -22.61 -18.72 -4.33
C ASP A 83 -22.27 -18.58 -2.84
N ALA A 84 -20.98 -18.41 -2.52
CA ALA A 84 -20.53 -18.20 -1.15
C ALA A 84 -21.05 -16.89 -0.55
N LEU A 85 -21.05 -15.80 -1.33
CA LEU A 85 -21.60 -14.51 -0.93
C LEU A 85 -23.12 -14.56 -0.73
N VAL A 86 -23.84 -15.25 -1.62
CA VAL A 86 -25.31 -15.39 -1.53
C VAL A 86 -25.73 -16.29 -0.37
N SER A 87 -25.02 -17.40 -0.15
CA SER A 87 -25.27 -18.29 1.00
C SER A 87 -24.81 -17.72 2.34
N GLY A 88 -24.02 -16.65 2.30
CA GLY A 88 -23.42 -16.02 3.48
C GLY A 88 -22.36 -16.89 4.14
N SER A 89 -21.73 -17.80 3.41
CA SER A 89 -20.54 -18.52 3.92
C SER A 89 -19.32 -17.59 3.97
N ILE A 90 -19.28 -16.59 3.09
CA ILE A 90 -18.39 -15.43 3.13
C ILE A 90 -19.26 -14.18 3.16
N GLU A 91 -18.85 -13.19 3.95
CA GLU A 91 -19.44 -11.86 3.97
C GLU A 91 -18.50 -10.87 3.29
N LEU A 92 -19.10 -9.95 2.54
CA LEU A 92 -18.38 -8.79 2.04
C LEU A 92 -18.68 -7.60 2.94
N ILE A 93 -17.64 -6.95 3.45
CA ILE A 93 -17.78 -5.77 4.31
C ILE A 93 -17.26 -4.55 3.55
N GLN A 94 -18.16 -3.65 3.20
CA GLN A 94 -17.83 -2.33 2.65
C GLN A 94 -17.38 -1.40 3.78
N ILE A 95 -16.25 -0.75 3.56
CA ILE A 95 -15.75 0.32 4.42
C ILE A 95 -15.84 1.61 3.60
N VAL A 96 -16.97 2.31 3.73
CA VAL A 96 -17.26 3.57 3.03
C VAL A 96 -16.41 4.72 3.61
N ASP A 97 -16.04 4.64 4.89
CA ASP A 97 -15.25 5.66 5.61
C ASP A 97 -13.72 5.49 5.52
N HIS A 98 -13.25 4.64 4.62
CA HIS A 98 -11.86 4.69 4.20
C HIS A 98 -11.76 5.05 2.73
N PRO A 99 -12.12 6.28 2.34
CA PRO A 99 -11.50 6.84 1.17
C PRO A 99 -10.01 6.93 1.53
N VAL A 100 -9.20 6.05 0.94
CA VAL A 100 -7.93 6.59 0.47
C VAL A 100 -8.36 7.53 -0.63
N SER A 101 -8.70 8.76 -0.27
CA SER A 101 -8.86 9.82 -1.25
C SER A 101 -7.61 9.72 -2.13
N PRO A 102 -7.78 9.56 -3.46
CA PRO A 102 -6.63 9.42 -4.33
C PRO A 102 -5.68 10.56 -4.02
N CYS A 103 -4.40 10.24 -3.81
CA CYS A 103 -3.42 11.27 -3.52
C CYS A 103 -3.19 12.03 -4.81
N GLU A 104 -3.88 13.14 -4.94
CA GLU A 104 -3.76 14.01 -6.11
C GLU A 104 -2.35 14.56 -6.17
N VAL A 105 -1.61 14.17 -7.20
CA VAL A 105 -0.27 14.69 -7.45
C VAL A 105 -0.38 15.82 -8.46
N ARG A 106 -0.16 17.03 -7.98
CA ARG A 106 -0.06 18.23 -8.82
C ARG A 106 1.23 18.17 -9.61
N THR A 107 1.12 18.28 -10.93
CA THR A 107 2.25 18.33 -11.87
C THR A 107 2.48 19.73 -12.44
N THR A 108 1.60 20.68 -12.12
CA THR A 108 1.59 22.05 -12.62
C THR A 108 1.52 23.05 -11.46
N GLY A 109 1.91 24.30 -11.73
CA GLY A 109 1.94 25.37 -10.74
C GLY A 109 3.31 25.50 -10.05
N THR A 110 3.35 26.28 -8.99
CA THR A 110 4.55 26.41 -8.15
C THR A 110 4.69 25.17 -7.28
N LEU A 111 5.70 24.36 -7.55
CA LEU A 111 6.02 23.15 -6.80
C LEU A 111 7.42 23.25 -6.22
N THR A 112 7.53 23.05 -4.92
CA THR A 112 8.77 23.09 -4.16
C THR A 112 9.30 21.68 -3.97
N LEU A 113 10.48 21.39 -4.53
CA LEU A 113 11.12 20.09 -4.35
C LEU A 113 11.58 19.90 -2.90
N SER A 114 11.21 18.78 -2.28
CA SER A 114 11.92 18.27 -1.11
C SER A 114 13.20 17.56 -1.54
N GLU A 115 14.35 18.23 -1.39
CA GLU A 115 15.66 17.65 -1.73
C GLU A 115 16.02 16.44 -0.86
N VAL A 116 15.49 16.38 0.37
CA VAL A 116 15.65 15.24 1.27
C VAL A 116 14.81 14.07 0.77
N SER A 117 13.51 14.28 0.52
CA SER A 117 12.66 13.21 -0.02
C SER A 117 13.25 12.63 -1.30
N TRP A 118 13.76 13.49 -2.19
CA TRP A 118 14.47 13.04 -3.39
C TRP A 118 15.75 12.26 -3.05
N GLY A 119 16.64 12.83 -2.24
CA GLY A 119 17.92 12.23 -1.89
C GLY A 119 17.84 10.87 -1.21
N GLU A 120 16.81 10.66 -0.39
CA GLU A 120 16.60 9.43 0.37
C GLU A 120 15.74 8.40 -0.38
N THR A 121 14.79 8.85 -1.21
CA THR A 121 13.72 7.96 -1.72
C THR A 121 13.48 7.99 -3.23
N ALA A 122 14.32 8.65 -4.04
CA ALA A 122 14.14 8.68 -5.50
C ALA A 122 14.23 7.29 -6.17
N GLY A 123 14.92 6.33 -5.52
CA GLY A 123 14.99 4.94 -5.97
C GLY A 123 13.82 4.05 -5.50
N ILE A 124 12.85 4.62 -4.78
CA ILE A 124 11.75 3.88 -4.14
C ILE A 124 10.44 4.13 -4.88
N TYR A 125 9.76 3.05 -5.22
CA TYR A 125 8.54 3.03 -6.03
C TYR A 125 7.40 2.36 -5.27
N PRO A 126 6.13 2.67 -5.61
CA PRO A 126 4.99 2.04 -4.94
C PRO A 126 5.01 0.51 -5.01
N SER A 127 5.48 -0.07 -6.13
CA SER A 127 5.63 -1.53 -6.30
C SER A 127 6.61 -1.86 -7.42
N ASN A 128 6.93 -3.14 -7.62
CA ASN A 128 7.73 -3.62 -8.76
C ASN A 128 6.98 -3.57 -10.12
N LYS A 129 5.66 -3.32 -10.10
CA LYS A 129 4.83 -3.18 -11.30
C LYS A 129 4.77 -1.71 -11.73
N ASN A 130 4.83 -1.47 -13.04
CA ASN A 130 4.66 -0.13 -13.63
C ASN A 130 5.63 0.94 -13.09
N LEU A 131 6.87 0.59 -12.73
CA LEU A 131 7.85 1.48 -12.10
C LEU A 131 7.91 2.88 -12.72
N TYR A 132 8.02 2.97 -14.04
CA TYR A 132 8.13 4.23 -14.77
C TYR A 132 6.82 4.64 -15.46
N SER A 133 5.68 4.27 -14.89
CA SER A 133 4.36 4.59 -15.43
C SER A 133 3.42 5.04 -14.30
N PRO A 134 3.61 6.26 -13.76
CA PRO A 134 2.88 6.71 -12.57
C PRO A 134 1.35 6.71 -12.71
N ALA A 135 0.84 6.94 -13.92
CA ALA A 135 -0.59 6.84 -14.22
C ALA A 135 -1.19 5.42 -14.02
N LYS A 136 -0.34 4.40 -13.90
CA LYS A 136 -0.73 2.99 -13.65
C LYS A 136 -0.34 2.51 -12.25
N TRP A 137 0.13 3.40 -11.37
CA TRP A 137 0.43 3.01 -10.00
C TRP A 137 -0.85 2.77 -9.20
N GLU A 138 -0.81 1.75 -8.36
CA GLU A 138 -1.85 1.47 -7.36
C GLU A 138 -1.95 2.68 -6.42
N GLN A 139 -3.13 3.33 -6.39
CA GLN A 139 -3.33 4.58 -5.66
C GLN A 139 -3.04 4.46 -4.16
N GLU A 140 -3.39 3.33 -3.54
CA GLU A 140 -3.10 3.10 -2.14
C GLU A 140 -1.59 3.07 -1.85
N LYS A 141 -0.81 2.37 -2.69
CA LYS A 141 0.64 2.29 -2.52
C LYS A 141 1.32 3.62 -2.82
N LEU A 142 0.81 4.35 -3.81
CA LEU A 142 1.24 5.73 -4.07
C LEU A 142 0.98 6.62 -2.84
N CYS A 143 -0.22 6.58 -2.28
CA CYS A 143 -0.55 7.34 -1.08
C CYS A 143 0.33 6.96 0.11
N SER A 144 0.56 5.68 0.32
CA SER A 144 1.48 5.18 1.35
C SER A 144 2.90 5.73 1.14
N LEU A 145 3.39 5.72 -0.10
CA LEU A 145 4.71 6.28 -0.44
C LEU A 145 4.78 7.80 -0.22
N LEU A 146 3.72 8.54 -0.55
CA LEU A 146 3.68 9.99 -0.31
C LEU A 146 3.63 10.31 1.19
N ARG A 147 2.92 9.53 2.01
CA ARG A 147 2.97 9.65 3.49
C ARG A 147 4.37 9.37 4.02
N ALA A 148 5.01 8.31 3.53
CA ALA A 148 6.39 7.99 3.89
C ALA A 148 7.35 9.15 3.54
N ARG A 149 7.19 9.75 2.36
CA ARG A 149 7.99 10.91 1.92
C ARG A 149 7.72 12.18 2.72
N ALA A 150 6.47 12.43 3.09
CA ALA A 150 6.11 13.51 4.01
C ALA A 150 6.82 13.34 5.35
N ALA A 151 6.78 12.13 5.90
CA ALA A 151 7.46 11.80 7.15
C ALA A 151 8.99 11.90 7.05
N VAL A 152 9.60 11.50 5.92
CA VAL A 152 11.04 11.71 5.67
C VAL A 152 11.40 13.19 5.69
N ASP A 153 10.66 14.01 4.93
CA ASP A 153 10.91 15.45 4.87
C ASP A 153 10.81 16.10 6.24
N ASP A 154 9.82 15.70 7.03
CA ASP A 154 9.60 16.26 8.36
C ASP A 154 10.66 15.81 9.38
N VAL A 155 10.93 14.51 9.47
CA VAL A 155 11.93 13.95 10.39
C VAL A 155 13.34 14.45 10.05
N ALA A 156 13.64 14.68 8.77
CA ALA A 156 14.89 15.26 8.33
C ALA A 156 15.14 16.69 8.84
N LYS A 157 14.11 17.44 9.25
CA LYS A 157 14.29 18.76 9.90
C LYS A 157 14.93 18.62 11.28
N ARG A 158 14.80 17.44 11.90
CA ARG A 158 15.32 17.09 13.22
C ARG A 158 16.60 16.24 13.15
N ASN A 159 16.87 15.61 12.00
CA ASN A 159 18.02 14.73 11.80
C ASN A 159 19.09 15.41 10.92
N SER A 160 20.29 15.58 11.46
CA SER A 160 21.42 16.16 10.73
C SER A 160 22.06 15.21 9.70
N HIS A 161 21.77 13.91 9.77
CA HIS A 161 22.37 12.87 8.92
C HIS A 161 21.36 12.40 7.88
N VAL A 162 21.06 13.27 6.92
CA VAL A 162 20.19 12.96 5.78
C VAL A 162 20.85 13.37 4.47
N ARG A 163 20.65 12.55 3.44
CA ARG A 163 21.09 12.80 2.08
C ARG A 163 20.11 13.75 1.39
N LYS A 164 20.65 14.85 0.87
CA LYS A 164 19.93 15.78 -0.01
C LYS A 164 20.41 15.61 -1.43
N ALA A 165 19.48 15.62 -2.39
CA ALA A 165 19.83 15.60 -3.81
C ALA A 165 18.75 16.29 -4.66
N LYS A 166 19.05 16.45 -5.95
CA LYS A 166 18.14 17.01 -6.95
C LYS A 166 17.95 16.03 -8.11
N PRO A 167 16.80 16.06 -8.79
CA PRO A 167 16.61 15.28 -10.01
C PRO A 167 17.61 15.69 -11.07
N SER A 168 18.12 14.70 -11.82
CA SER A 168 18.88 14.97 -13.04
C SER A 168 17.95 15.49 -14.14
N THR A 169 18.53 15.91 -15.26
CA THR A 169 17.76 16.37 -16.45
C THR A 169 17.13 15.23 -17.24
N GLY A 170 17.29 13.98 -16.81
CA GLY A 170 16.73 12.81 -17.50
C GLY A 170 15.20 12.77 -17.45
N ASN A 171 14.59 12.17 -18.48
CA ASN A 171 13.13 12.09 -18.61
C ASN A 171 12.45 11.39 -17.42
N ILE A 172 13.06 10.32 -16.91
CA ILE A 172 12.51 9.58 -15.75
C ILE A 172 12.52 10.47 -14.51
N ASP A 173 13.63 11.14 -14.22
CA ASP A 173 13.76 11.99 -13.05
C ASP A 173 12.76 13.16 -13.09
N GLN A 174 12.61 13.81 -14.26
CA GLN A 174 11.64 14.89 -14.42
C GLN A 174 10.20 14.40 -14.29
N MET A 175 9.89 13.19 -14.78
CA MET A 175 8.58 12.56 -14.61
C MET A 175 8.28 12.25 -13.13
N LEU A 176 9.28 11.84 -12.35
CA LEU A 176 9.12 11.47 -10.93
C LEU A 176 9.18 12.67 -9.99
N LYS A 177 9.77 13.78 -10.42
CA LYS A 177 9.91 15.01 -9.63
C LYS A 177 8.64 15.44 -8.88
N PRO A 178 7.43 15.47 -9.48
CA PRO A 178 6.22 15.89 -8.77
C PRO A 178 5.92 15.08 -7.50
N TYR A 179 6.31 13.81 -7.46
CA TYR A 179 6.08 12.91 -6.33
C TYR A 179 7.02 13.14 -5.14
N HIS A 180 7.91 14.13 -5.25
CA HIS A 180 8.82 14.60 -4.19
C HIS A 180 8.62 16.08 -3.89
N CYS A 181 7.56 16.71 -4.41
CA CYS A 181 7.24 18.09 -4.10
C CYS A 181 6.41 18.20 -2.82
N ILE A 182 6.74 19.16 -1.97
CA ILE A 182 6.16 19.34 -0.62
C ILE A 182 4.64 19.54 -0.72
N GLU A 183 4.17 20.24 -1.75
CA GLU A 183 2.75 20.53 -1.97
C GLU A 183 1.92 19.27 -2.30
N ASN A 184 2.57 18.14 -2.63
CA ASN A 184 1.93 16.85 -2.89
C ASN A 184 2.04 15.89 -1.70
N PHE A 185 2.66 16.32 -0.59
CA PHE A 185 2.73 15.53 0.62
C PHE A 185 1.44 15.66 1.43
N PRO A 186 0.83 14.54 1.86
CA PRO A 186 -0.32 14.58 2.75
C PRO A 186 0.10 15.04 4.15
N ASP A 187 -0.90 15.37 4.97
CA ASP A 187 -0.69 15.64 6.40
C ASP A 187 -0.03 14.43 7.10
N LEU A 188 0.81 14.73 8.09
CA LEU A 188 1.51 13.71 8.86
C LEU A 188 0.54 12.93 9.73
N GLU A 189 0.78 11.62 9.82
CA GLU A 189 0.09 10.75 10.78
C GLU A 189 0.55 11.08 12.20
N ALA A 190 -0.35 10.94 13.19
CA ALA A 190 -0.10 11.36 14.57
C ALA A 190 1.07 10.61 15.24
N GLU A 191 1.39 9.41 14.76
CA GLU A 191 2.53 8.61 15.18
C GLU A 191 3.88 9.24 14.79
N ILE A 192 3.91 10.10 13.77
CA ILE A 192 5.09 10.87 13.35
C ILE A 192 5.12 12.19 14.13
N ASP A 193 5.35 12.09 15.44
CA ASP A 193 5.44 13.24 16.35
C ASP A 193 6.88 13.79 16.50
N GLU A 194 7.05 14.81 17.34
CA GLU A 194 8.33 15.47 17.59
C GLU A 194 9.42 14.57 18.20
N ARG A 195 9.04 13.42 18.76
CA ARG A 195 9.96 12.43 19.35
C ARG A 195 10.55 11.51 18.29
N VAL A 196 9.97 11.47 17.10
CA VAL A 196 10.50 10.72 15.96
C VAL A 196 11.67 11.48 15.36
N GLN A 197 12.86 10.91 15.51
CA GLN A 197 14.13 11.56 15.12
C GLN A 197 14.86 10.83 13.99
N TRP A 198 14.55 9.56 13.74
CA TRP A 198 15.26 8.77 12.75
C TRP A 198 14.29 8.05 11.83
N PHE A 199 14.77 7.77 10.63
CA PHE A 199 14.17 6.79 9.75
C PHE A 199 15.25 5.89 9.16
N TYR A 200 14.87 4.69 8.75
CA TYR A 200 15.77 3.74 8.13
C TYR A 200 15.01 2.88 7.12
N LEU A 201 15.67 2.55 6.02
CA LEU A 201 15.13 1.68 4.99
C LEU A 201 15.62 0.25 5.23
N SER A 202 14.72 -0.71 5.42
CA SER A 202 15.04 -2.11 5.66
C SER A 202 14.37 -3.03 4.64
N SER A 203 14.91 -4.23 4.45
CA SER A 203 14.29 -5.32 3.68
C SER A 203 13.34 -6.19 4.50
N GLU A 204 13.11 -5.88 5.78
CA GLU A 204 12.20 -6.64 6.65
C GLU A 204 11.20 -5.73 7.36
N ALA A 205 9.92 -6.09 7.34
CA ALA A 205 8.85 -5.33 7.99
C ALA A 205 8.96 -5.31 9.54
N ASP A 206 9.36 -6.44 10.13
CA ASP A 206 9.25 -6.70 11.57
C ASP A 206 10.60 -6.77 12.28
N LYS A 207 11.70 -6.72 11.52
CA LYS A 207 13.07 -6.67 12.05
C LYS A 207 13.77 -5.41 11.53
N PRO A 208 13.40 -4.24 12.07
CA PRO A 208 14.13 -3.01 11.78
C PRO A 208 15.62 -3.20 12.09
N GLU A 209 16.50 -2.88 11.15
CA GLU A 209 17.92 -2.83 11.46
C GLU A 209 18.20 -1.77 12.52
N THR A 210 19.14 -2.04 13.42
CA THR A 210 19.56 -1.07 14.42
C THR A 210 20.17 0.14 13.73
N HIS A 211 19.53 1.31 13.83
CA HIS A 211 20.08 2.54 13.28
C HIS A 211 21.47 2.80 13.92
N PRO A 212 22.53 3.03 13.14
CA PRO A 212 23.91 3.10 13.65
C PRO A 212 24.15 4.24 14.65
N GLY A 213 23.29 5.28 14.63
CA GLY A 213 23.32 6.38 15.60
C GLY A 213 22.66 6.09 16.95
N ALA A 214 22.01 4.94 17.14
CA ALA A 214 21.22 4.65 18.33
C ALA A 214 22.03 3.87 19.37
N MET A 215 22.69 4.58 20.28
CA MET A 215 23.27 3.97 21.50
C MET A 215 22.22 3.57 22.54
N GLN A 216 20.94 3.87 22.28
CA GLN A 216 19.82 3.64 23.18
C GLN A 216 18.76 2.80 22.49
N ARG A 217 17.95 2.08 23.28
CA ARG A 217 16.83 1.29 22.76
C ARG A 217 15.85 2.22 22.02
N MET A 218 15.54 1.89 20.78
CA MET A 218 14.54 2.58 19.98
C MET A 218 13.23 1.81 19.94
N GLU A 219 12.16 2.52 19.65
CA GLU A 219 10.84 1.98 19.32
C GLU A 219 10.48 2.43 17.90
N ILE A 220 9.88 1.54 17.10
CA ILE A 220 9.27 1.93 15.83
C ILE A 220 7.99 2.72 16.17
N ALA A 221 7.96 3.98 15.75
CA ALA A 221 6.75 4.79 15.78
C ALA A 221 5.81 4.39 14.62
N ARG A 222 6.37 4.18 13.43
CA ARG A 222 5.61 3.82 12.22
C ARG A 222 6.48 3.10 11.20
N SER A 223 5.86 2.23 10.40
CA SER A 223 6.46 1.60 9.23
C SER A 223 5.57 1.83 8.01
N TYR A 224 6.18 2.15 6.87
CA TYR A 224 5.49 2.21 5.58
C TYR A 224 6.10 1.21 4.61
N GLY A 225 5.26 0.47 3.87
CA GLY A 225 5.69 -0.51 2.88
C GLY A 225 4.76 -1.72 2.80
N PRO A 226 5.13 -2.76 2.01
CA PRO A 226 6.34 -2.80 1.20
C PRO A 226 6.29 -1.82 0.02
N PHE A 227 7.45 -1.23 -0.26
CA PHE A 227 7.74 -0.49 -1.50
C PHE A 227 8.79 -1.25 -2.30
N HIS A 228 9.04 -0.84 -3.54
CA HIS A 228 10.09 -1.45 -4.36
C HIS A 228 11.31 -0.54 -4.51
N ASN A 229 12.47 -1.01 -4.09
CA ASN A 229 13.76 -0.36 -4.29
C ASN A 229 14.44 -0.85 -5.57
N VAL A 230 14.65 0.06 -6.52
CA VAL A 230 15.44 -0.22 -7.74
C VAL A 230 16.89 0.20 -7.61
N GLY A 231 17.23 0.97 -6.57
CA GLY A 231 18.56 1.48 -6.31
C GLY A 231 19.56 0.38 -5.95
N GLY A 232 20.83 0.59 -6.28
CA GLY A 232 21.95 -0.19 -5.74
C GLY A 232 22.77 0.70 -4.82
N GLY A 233 23.02 0.25 -3.59
CA GLY A 233 23.72 0.99 -2.54
C GLY A 233 23.73 0.16 -1.26
N ASP A 234 23.61 0.81 -0.11
CA ASP A 234 23.64 0.18 1.22
C ASP A 234 22.39 -0.67 1.53
N VAL A 235 21.31 -0.50 0.74
CA VAL A 235 20.07 -1.29 0.87
C VAL A 235 19.85 -2.13 -0.37
N ALA A 236 19.47 -3.40 -0.16
CA ALA A 236 19.22 -4.35 -1.22
C ALA A 236 18.09 -3.91 -2.16
N LYS A 237 18.19 -4.32 -3.42
CA LYS A 237 17.10 -4.23 -4.39
C LYS A 237 15.97 -5.16 -3.98
N GLY A 238 14.73 -4.77 -4.28
CA GLY A 238 13.55 -5.57 -3.97
C GLY A 238 12.61 -4.85 -3.04
N ASP A 239 11.82 -5.63 -2.30
CA ASP A 239 10.82 -5.08 -1.39
C ASP A 239 11.48 -4.52 -0.14
N VAL A 240 11.06 -3.31 0.24
CA VAL A 240 11.64 -2.55 1.34
C VAL A 240 10.55 -1.85 2.17
N TRP A 241 10.89 -1.58 3.41
CA TRP A 241 10.06 -0.86 4.38
C TRP A 241 10.82 0.35 4.90
N LEU A 242 10.11 1.45 5.05
CA LEU A 242 10.63 2.66 5.65
C LEU A 242 10.13 2.76 7.09
N HIS A 243 11.04 2.57 8.04
CA HIS A 243 10.75 2.59 9.47
C HIS A 243 11.11 3.94 10.05
N PHE A 244 10.29 4.42 10.98
CA PHE A 244 10.46 5.67 11.69
C PHE A 244 10.60 5.37 13.18
N TYR A 245 11.62 5.96 13.82
CA TYR A 245 12.02 5.63 15.18
C TYR A 245 12.00 6.82 16.12
N ARG A 246 11.65 6.51 17.36
CA ARG A 246 11.85 7.36 18.53
C ARG A 246 12.64 6.62 19.59
N LEU A 247 13.22 7.35 20.53
CA LEU A 247 13.84 6.74 21.72
C LEU A 247 12.77 6.06 22.57
N ALA A 248 13.06 4.84 23.03
CA ALA A 248 12.21 4.19 24.02
C ALA A 248 12.28 4.98 25.34
N PRO A 249 11.18 5.04 26.11
CA PRO A 249 11.20 5.62 27.46
C PRO A 249 12.32 4.98 28.29
N LYS A 250 13.03 5.79 29.08
CA LYS A 250 13.91 5.25 30.12
C LYS A 250 13.04 4.48 31.11
N GLY A 251 13.28 3.18 31.23
CA GLY A 251 12.67 2.33 32.25
C GLY A 251 13.18 2.65 33.64
#